data_AF-A0A4V4LPI9-F1
#
_entry.id   AF-A0A4V4LPI9-F1
#
_cell.length_a   1.000
_cell.length_b   1.000
_cell.length_c   1.000
_cell.angle_alpha   90.00
_cell.angle_beta   90.00
_cell.angle_gamma   90.00
#
_symmetry.space_group_name_H-M   'P 1'
#
loop_
_entity.id
_entity.type
_entity.pdbx_description
1 polymer ?
#
loop_
_entity_poly.entity_id
_entity_poly.type
_entity_poly.pdbx_seq_one_letter_code
_entity_poly.pdbx_strand_id
1 'polypeptide(L)'
;MPWKSRWNVDIPQVSLPTYVFGSPSAPLPETPLLLDAEKSEKYHLSASDLREWCKRFAAGLQKAGLKPGDRVLLFSGNTLFFPVVFLGTIMAGGVFTGANPTYVARELTYQLQDSGAKFLICAEASLDTGIEAADAAGLSHDNVFVFDSGYATFDNAGKGREDVRHWSKLLSSSSESRNFAWEELSSREELERTICLNYSSGTTGVPKGVMITHNNYVSNNEGVVRVARSVPEYDELKKSARWLCMLPMYHAYGQTYYCVGTISRQIPTYVMQKFDFLKMLSYVEKYKITDLNLVPPIAVAMAKHPASKQHDLSSVRYIGSGAAPLGSEVSKEVEQLWPSGTRNMKQGWGMTELTCSACSWDLTKTSNSNAVGELNPNVEAMIVDVASGSEVQRGQRGELWIRGPTVMKGYWGKSDATKETITSDGWLKTGDVAYLDEDGHLFIVDRIKELIKVKGNQVAPAELEALLLEHPAVADAGVVGVTIKGEELPRAYLVRRAEQKIDAQDIQEFMNSKVARHKRLAGGVVFVEAIPKNPSGKILRKVLREQAKAEVGDSEARAARL
;
A
#
# COMPACT_ATOMS: atom_id res chain seq x y z
N MET A 1 29.46 -7.46 4.86
CA MET A 1 29.45 -7.14 3.41
C MET A 1 27.99 -7.14 3.01
N PRO A 2 27.45 -5.98 2.60
CA PRO A 2 26.03 -5.85 2.32
C PRO A 2 25.59 -6.89 1.29
N TRP A 3 24.45 -7.54 1.55
CA TRP A 3 23.86 -8.48 0.62
C TRP A 3 23.30 -7.71 -0.57
N LYS A 4 23.60 -8.18 -1.77
CA LYS A 4 23.11 -7.59 -3.02
C LYS A 4 22.07 -8.50 -3.62
N SER A 5 21.07 -7.92 -4.26
CA SER A 5 20.15 -8.69 -5.10
C SER A 5 20.94 -9.47 -6.14
N ARG A 6 20.54 -10.74 -6.34
CA ARG A 6 21.03 -11.52 -7.49
C ARG A 6 20.43 -11.03 -8.82
N TRP A 7 19.39 -10.20 -8.75
CA TRP A 7 18.76 -9.62 -9.92
C TRP A 7 19.31 -8.22 -10.18
N ASN A 8 19.46 -7.92 -11.47
CA ASN A 8 19.80 -6.59 -11.96
C ASN A 8 18.91 -6.29 -13.16
N VAL A 9 18.59 -5.01 -13.34
CA VAL A 9 17.92 -4.48 -14.53
C VAL A 9 18.48 -3.10 -14.83
N ASP A 10 18.54 -2.76 -16.12
CA ASP A 10 18.90 -1.42 -16.56
C ASP A 10 17.70 -0.51 -16.35
N ILE A 11 17.93 0.64 -15.71
CA ILE A 11 16.86 1.61 -15.42
C ILE A 11 16.84 2.68 -16.52
N PRO A 12 15.77 2.77 -17.32
CA PRO A 12 15.62 3.83 -18.31
C PRO A 12 15.70 5.20 -17.65
N GLN A 13 16.54 6.08 -18.19
CA GLN A 13 16.65 7.48 -17.73
C GLN A 13 15.59 8.34 -18.42
N VAL A 14 14.34 8.16 -18.01
CA VAL A 14 13.18 8.89 -18.55
C VAL A 14 12.24 9.34 -17.44
N SER A 15 11.48 10.41 -17.70
CA SER A 15 10.40 10.83 -16.79
C SER A 15 9.30 9.77 -16.70
N LEU A 16 8.58 9.74 -15.59
CA LEU A 16 7.48 8.78 -15.38
C LEU A 16 6.40 8.82 -16.48
N PRO A 17 5.93 10.00 -16.97
CA PRO A 17 5.01 10.04 -18.10
C PRO A 17 5.59 9.42 -19.38
N THR A 18 6.86 9.67 -19.68
CA THR A 18 7.58 9.06 -20.81
C THR A 18 7.72 7.55 -20.64
N TYR A 19 8.02 7.06 -19.43
CA TYR A 19 8.04 5.62 -19.13
C TYR A 19 6.70 4.94 -19.39
N VAL A 20 5.60 5.60 -19.00
CA VAL A 20 4.25 5.04 -19.07
C VAL A 20 3.66 5.11 -20.49
N PHE A 21 3.87 6.23 -21.20
CA PHE A 21 3.21 6.50 -22.48
C PHE A 21 4.16 6.54 -23.69
N GLY A 22 5.47 6.42 -23.47
CA GLY A 22 6.50 6.57 -24.49
C GLY A 22 6.72 8.04 -24.90
N SER A 23 5.72 8.67 -25.52
CA SER A 23 5.81 10.03 -26.06
C SER A 23 4.48 10.78 -25.91
N PRO A 24 4.49 12.13 -25.89
CA PRO A 24 3.27 12.94 -25.88
C PRO A 24 2.34 12.75 -27.08
N SER A 25 2.85 12.25 -28.22
CA SER A 25 2.13 12.24 -29.50
C SER A 25 2.13 10.89 -30.23
N ALA A 26 3.04 9.96 -29.89
CA ALA A 26 3.10 8.65 -30.56
C ALA A 26 1.77 7.88 -30.46
N PRO A 27 1.34 7.10 -31.46
CA PRO A 27 0.12 6.31 -31.36
C PRO A 27 0.15 5.35 -30.15
N LEU A 28 -1.00 5.20 -29.49
CA LEU A 28 -1.19 4.26 -28.38
C LEU A 28 -2.39 3.36 -28.67
N PRO A 29 -2.46 2.15 -28.09
CA PRO A 29 -3.61 1.27 -28.25
C PRO A 29 -4.90 1.93 -27.79
N GLU A 30 -5.95 1.76 -28.59
CA GLU A 30 -7.32 2.20 -28.29
C GLU A 30 -8.17 1.09 -27.65
N THR A 31 -7.58 -0.09 -27.41
CA THR A 31 -8.27 -1.18 -26.72
C THR A 31 -8.52 -0.81 -25.25
N PRO A 32 -9.67 -1.18 -24.67
CA PRO A 32 -9.99 -0.92 -23.27
C PRO A 32 -8.89 -1.43 -22.33
N LEU A 33 -8.42 -0.56 -21.43
CA LEU A 33 -7.30 -0.85 -20.54
C LEU A 33 -7.66 -0.67 -19.06
N LEU A 34 -8.25 0.45 -18.69
CA LEU A 34 -8.85 0.66 -17.36
C LEU A 34 -10.36 0.60 -17.51
N LEU A 35 -11.01 -0.35 -16.84
CA LEU A 35 -12.44 -0.61 -16.98
C LEU A 35 -13.12 -0.51 -15.63
N ASP A 36 -14.31 0.08 -15.54
CA ASP A 36 -15.09 0.02 -14.30
C ASP A 36 -15.55 -1.43 -14.06
N ALA A 37 -15.32 -1.98 -12.86
CA ALA A 37 -15.61 -3.39 -12.62
C ALA A 37 -17.11 -3.72 -12.58
N GLU A 38 -17.99 -2.74 -12.33
CA GLU A 38 -19.44 -2.95 -12.32
C GLU A 38 -20.02 -2.71 -13.73
N LYS A 39 -19.52 -1.69 -14.44
CA LYS A 39 -20.09 -1.16 -15.69
C LYS A 39 -19.04 -1.10 -16.82
N SER A 40 -18.26 -2.17 -16.96
CA SER A 40 -17.09 -2.25 -17.86
C SER A 40 -17.39 -1.97 -19.34
N GLU A 41 -18.60 -2.27 -19.80
CA GLU A 41 -19.00 -2.05 -21.21
C GLU A 41 -19.23 -0.58 -21.53
N LYS A 42 -19.63 0.23 -20.54
CA LYS A 42 -19.92 1.66 -20.72
C LYS A 42 -18.75 2.54 -20.33
N TYR A 43 -18.09 2.22 -19.21
CA TYR A 43 -17.07 3.09 -18.62
C TYR A 43 -15.71 2.40 -18.65
N HIS A 44 -14.88 2.84 -19.59
CA HIS A 44 -13.52 2.37 -19.75
C HIS A 44 -12.65 3.45 -20.42
N LEU A 45 -11.35 3.34 -20.22
CA LEU A 45 -10.32 4.15 -20.88
C LEU A 45 -9.31 3.22 -21.53
N SER A 46 -8.99 3.47 -22.79
CA SER A 46 -7.80 2.93 -23.44
C SER A 46 -6.52 3.65 -22.99
N ALA A 47 -5.36 3.17 -23.44
CA ALA A 47 -4.10 3.87 -23.20
C ALA A 47 -4.09 5.25 -23.89
N SER A 48 -4.69 5.35 -25.08
CA SER A 48 -4.86 6.60 -25.82
C SER A 48 -5.74 7.59 -25.05
N ASP A 49 -6.93 7.14 -24.61
CA ASP A 49 -7.85 7.97 -23.83
C ASP A 49 -7.17 8.48 -22.56
N LEU A 50 -6.52 7.57 -21.82
CA LEU A 50 -5.90 7.92 -20.55
C LEU A 50 -4.82 9.00 -20.73
N ARG A 51 -3.96 8.87 -21.76
CA ARG A 51 -2.97 9.90 -22.08
C ARG A 51 -3.65 11.21 -22.41
N GLU A 52 -4.71 11.19 -23.23
CA GLU A 52 -5.45 12.40 -23.58
C GLU A 52 -6.02 13.10 -22.33
N TRP A 53 -6.71 12.36 -21.45
CA TRP A 53 -7.27 12.92 -20.21
C TRP A 53 -6.17 13.47 -19.28
N CYS A 54 -5.03 12.77 -19.16
CA CYS A 54 -3.88 13.28 -18.39
C CYS A 54 -3.38 14.61 -18.95
N LYS A 55 -3.24 14.71 -20.27
CA LYS A 55 -2.80 15.95 -20.96
C LYS A 55 -3.82 17.08 -20.80
N ARG A 56 -5.12 16.76 -20.89
CA ARG A 56 -6.20 17.74 -20.68
C ARG A 56 -6.16 18.30 -19.26
N PHE A 57 -6.00 17.42 -18.27
CA PHE A 57 -5.88 17.80 -16.88
C PHE A 57 -4.60 18.61 -16.62
N ALA A 58 -3.46 18.20 -17.19
CA ALA A 58 -2.20 18.90 -17.04
C ALA A 58 -2.25 20.33 -17.59
N ALA A 59 -2.74 20.49 -18.82
CA ALA A 59 -2.90 21.80 -19.45
C ALA A 59 -3.89 22.69 -18.68
N GLY A 60 -4.99 22.12 -18.19
CA GLY A 60 -5.97 22.87 -17.39
C GLY A 60 -5.45 23.28 -16.02
N LEU A 61 -4.64 22.45 -15.36
CA LEU A 61 -3.95 22.81 -14.11
C LEU A 61 -2.99 24.00 -14.31
N GLN A 62 -2.17 23.97 -15.37
CA GLN A 62 -1.26 25.09 -15.68
C GLN A 62 -2.01 26.39 -15.94
N LYS A 63 -3.14 26.33 -16.66
CA LYS A 63 -4.04 27.49 -16.87
C LYS A 63 -4.69 27.98 -15.59
N ALA A 64 -5.03 27.07 -14.68
CA ALA A 64 -5.50 27.40 -13.34
C ALA A 64 -4.38 27.95 -12.43
N GLY A 65 -3.16 28.05 -12.94
CA GLY A 65 -2.03 28.69 -12.30
C GLY A 65 -1.11 27.76 -11.53
N LEU A 66 -1.19 26.43 -11.72
CA LEU A 66 -0.21 25.49 -11.18
C LEU A 66 1.19 25.82 -11.72
N LYS A 67 2.17 25.96 -10.84
CA LYS A 67 3.59 26.12 -11.19
C LYS A 67 4.34 24.82 -10.94
N PRO A 68 5.47 24.57 -11.63
CA PRO A 68 6.32 23.42 -11.33
C PRO A 68 6.66 23.34 -9.85
N GLY A 69 6.51 22.15 -9.26
CA GLY A 69 6.71 21.90 -7.83
C GLY A 69 5.50 22.18 -6.94
N ASP A 70 4.44 22.86 -7.41
CA ASP A 70 3.19 23.01 -6.66
C ASP A 70 2.53 21.63 -6.42
N ARG A 71 1.88 21.45 -5.26
CA ARG A 71 1.24 20.18 -4.90
C ARG A 71 -0.24 20.17 -5.26
N VAL A 72 -0.71 19.05 -5.80
CA VAL A 72 -2.14 18.76 -6.03
C VAL A 72 -2.53 17.58 -5.15
N LEU A 73 -3.46 17.81 -4.22
CA LEU A 73 -3.96 16.79 -3.31
C LEU A 73 -5.21 16.14 -3.87
N LEU A 74 -5.22 14.80 -3.91
CA LEU A 74 -6.40 14.00 -4.24
C LEU A 74 -6.90 13.26 -3.00
N PHE A 75 -8.08 13.63 -2.51
CA PHE A 75 -8.78 12.99 -1.41
C PHE A 75 -9.93 12.14 -1.98
N SER A 76 -9.58 10.93 -2.42
CA SER A 76 -10.51 10.02 -3.09
C SER A 76 -10.12 8.55 -2.93
N GLY A 77 -11.13 7.68 -3.02
CA GLY A 77 -10.93 6.25 -3.28
C GLY A 77 -10.58 5.96 -4.73
N ASN A 78 -10.63 4.69 -5.11
CA ASN A 78 -10.33 4.22 -6.46
C ASN A 78 -11.38 4.73 -7.46
N THR A 79 -10.93 5.28 -8.58
CA THR A 79 -11.78 5.63 -9.72
C THR A 79 -10.99 5.47 -11.02
N LEU A 80 -11.68 5.44 -12.17
CA LEU A 80 -11.02 5.41 -13.48
C LEU A 80 -10.17 6.65 -13.76
N PHE A 81 -10.51 7.79 -13.15
CA PHE A 81 -9.79 9.06 -13.32
C PHE A 81 -8.72 9.30 -12.25
N PHE A 82 -8.54 8.40 -11.27
CA PHE A 82 -7.44 8.53 -10.29
C PHE A 82 -6.07 8.58 -10.99
N PRO A 83 -5.74 7.70 -11.96
CA PRO A 83 -4.48 7.80 -12.70
C PRO A 83 -4.36 9.09 -13.53
N VAL A 84 -5.48 9.69 -13.94
CA VAL A 84 -5.50 10.98 -14.66
C VAL A 84 -5.04 12.11 -13.76
N VAL A 85 -5.54 12.18 -12.52
CA VAL A 85 -5.10 13.19 -11.56
C VAL A 85 -3.63 12.97 -11.18
N PHE A 86 -3.21 11.72 -10.96
CA PHE A 86 -1.83 11.37 -10.65
C PHE A 86 -0.86 11.76 -11.77
N LEU A 87 -1.00 11.16 -12.96
CA LEU A 87 -0.06 11.37 -14.07
C LEU A 87 -0.20 12.76 -14.67
N GLY A 88 -1.42 13.33 -14.74
CA GLY A 88 -1.63 14.67 -15.25
C GLY A 88 -1.03 15.77 -14.35
N THR A 89 -1.04 15.60 -13.03
CA THR A 89 -0.30 16.49 -12.12
C THR A 89 1.20 16.48 -12.44
N ILE A 90 1.76 15.29 -12.64
CA ILE A 90 3.19 15.11 -12.94
C ILE A 90 3.54 15.70 -14.32
N MET A 91 2.69 15.45 -15.33
CA MET A 91 2.83 16.03 -16.67
C MET A 91 2.80 17.56 -16.65
N ALA A 92 2.05 18.16 -15.73
CA ALA A 92 2.00 19.62 -15.54
C ALA A 92 3.25 20.18 -14.85
N GLY A 93 4.16 19.33 -14.37
CA GLY A 93 5.33 19.69 -13.56
C GLY A 93 5.03 19.79 -12.05
N GLY A 94 3.82 19.45 -11.62
CA GLY A 94 3.40 19.46 -10.22
C GLY A 94 3.82 18.20 -9.46
N VAL A 95 3.48 18.19 -8.17
CA VAL A 95 3.72 17.08 -7.25
C VAL A 95 2.38 16.53 -6.76
N PHE A 96 2.11 15.27 -7.07
CA PHE A 96 0.88 14.62 -6.61
C PHE A 96 0.95 14.27 -5.12
N THR A 97 -0.17 14.35 -4.39
CA THR A 97 -0.28 13.73 -3.07
C THR A 97 -1.66 13.09 -2.89
N GLY A 98 -1.68 11.80 -2.55
CA GLY A 98 -2.92 11.07 -2.28
C GLY A 98 -3.24 11.10 -0.80
N ALA A 99 -4.50 11.39 -0.45
CA ALA A 99 -5.00 11.29 0.92
C ALA A 99 -5.92 10.08 1.06
N ASN A 100 -5.89 9.44 2.23
CA ASN A 100 -6.78 8.34 2.54
C ASN A 100 -8.22 8.87 2.60
N PRO A 101 -9.19 8.36 1.80
CA PRO A 101 -10.57 8.85 1.75
C PRO A 101 -11.35 8.68 3.07
N THR A 102 -10.80 7.95 4.05
CA THR A 102 -11.40 7.80 5.39
C THR A 102 -10.88 8.80 6.42
N TYR A 103 -10.01 9.74 6.03
CA TYR A 103 -9.55 10.77 6.95
C TYR A 103 -10.70 11.65 7.42
N VAL A 104 -10.62 12.05 8.69
CA VAL A 104 -11.44 13.14 9.23
C VAL A 104 -10.82 14.50 8.89
N ALA A 105 -11.59 15.58 9.00
CA ALA A 105 -11.17 16.91 8.55
C ALA A 105 -9.82 17.35 9.15
N ARG A 106 -9.57 17.12 10.44
CA ARG A 106 -8.28 17.45 11.08
C ARG A 106 -7.07 16.72 10.46
N GLU A 107 -7.25 15.48 10.01
CA GLU A 107 -6.17 14.68 9.43
C GLU A 107 -5.87 15.15 8.01
N LEU A 108 -6.93 15.47 7.25
CA LEU A 108 -6.80 16.06 5.92
C LEU A 108 -6.21 17.48 5.98
N THR A 109 -6.63 18.29 6.95
CA THR A 109 -6.09 19.65 7.21
C THR A 109 -4.59 19.59 7.42
N TYR A 110 -4.12 18.65 8.25
CA TYR A 110 -2.70 18.46 8.47
C TYR A 110 -1.96 18.16 7.16
N GLN A 111 -2.47 17.25 6.33
CA GLN A 111 -1.82 16.92 5.06
C GLN A 111 -1.84 18.09 4.07
N LEU A 112 -2.94 18.86 4.01
CA LEU A 112 -3.04 20.08 3.18
C LEU A 112 -1.96 21.10 3.59
N GLN A 113 -1.81 21.35 4.89
CA GLN A 113 -0.84 22.29 5.43
C GLN A 113 0.60 21.80 5.26
N ASP A 114 0.90 20.55 5.64
CA ASP A 114 2.25 19.99 5.61
C ASP A 114 2.76 19.86 4.17
N SER A 115 1.91 19.40 3.24
CA SER A 115 2.27 19.35 1.81
C SER A 115 2.27 20.73 1.16
N GLY A 116 1.57 21.71 1.73
CA GLY A 116 1.30 23.00 1.09
C GLY A 116 0.60 22.81 -0.26
N ALA A 117 -0.41 21.94 -0.31
CA ALA A 117 -1.19 21.68 -1.52
C ALA A 117 -1.91 22.95 -1.97
N LYS A 118 -1.80 23.25 -3.27
CA LYS A 118 -2.44 24.40 -3.89
C LYS A 118 -3.83 24.09 -4.41
N PHE A 119 -4.09 22.83 -4.73
CA PHE A 119 -5.36 22.34 -5.25
C PHE A 119 -5.80 21.14 -4.42
N LEU A 120 -7.10 21.10 -4.08
CA LEU A 120 -7.77 19.96 -3.47
C LEU A 120 -8.80 19.40 -4.44
N ILE A 121 -8.59 18.15 -4.86
CA ILE A 121 -9.58 17.39 -5.64
C ILE A 121 -10.18 16.37 -4.69
N CYS A 122 -11.47 16.54 -4.40
CA CYS A 122 -12.14 15.85 -3.31
C CYS A 122 -13.30 15.01 -3.83
N ALA A 123 -13.33 13.72 -3.46
CA ALA A 123 -14.44 12.85 -3.80
C ALA A 123 -15.78 13.43 -3.33
N GLU A 124 -16.81 13.32 -4.16
CA GLU A 124 -18.16 13.82 -3.86
C GLU A 124 -18.69 13.28 -2.52
N ALA A 125 -18.46 12.00 -2.24
CA ALA A 125 -18.87 11.34 -1.00
C ALA A 125 -18.17 11.85 0.27
N SER A 126 -17.05 12.54 0.13
CA SER A 126 -16.26 13.10 1.24
C SER A 126 -16.11 14.62 1.14
N LEU A 127 -16.95 15.29 0.32
CA LEU A 127 -16.80 16.71 0.02
C LEU A 127 -16.90 17.59 1.26
N ASP A 128 -17.83 17.29 2.17
CA ASP A 128 -18.03 18.09 3.40
C ASP A 128 -16.75 18.10 4.24
N THR A 129 -16.12 16.93 4.40
CA THR A 129 -14.83 16.80 5.09
C THR A 129 -13.71 17.52 4.34
N GLY A 130 -13.75 17.53 3.01
CA GLY A 130 -12.81 18.27 2.17
C GLY A 130 -12.92 19.78 2.32
N ILE A 131 -14.15 20.31 2.33
CA ILE A 131 -14.44 21.74 2.54
C ILE A 131 -14.01 22.16 3.95
N GLU A 132 -14.43 21.43 4.99
CA GLU A 132 -14.03 21.71 6.37
C GLU A 132 -12.49 21.74 6.53
N ALA A 133 -11.79 20.81 5.89
CA ALA A 133 -10.34 20.77 5.91
C ALA A 133 -9.70 21.91 5.10
N ALA A 134 -10.30 22.31 3.98
CA ALA A 134 -9.83 23.43 3.17
C ALA A 134 -9.96 24.75 3.95
N ASP A 135 -11.10 24.99 4.60
CA ASP A 135 -11.33 26.13 5.49
C ASP A 135 -10.28 26.19 6.61
N ALA A 136 -10.10 25.07 7.32
CA ALA A 136 -9.13 24.98 8.41
C ALA A 136 -7.67 25.13 7.93
N ALA A 137 -7.37 24.76 6.68
CA ALA A 137 -6.05 24.94 6.06
C ALA A 137 -5.86 26.34 5.44
N GLY A 138 -6.92 27.16 5.33
CA GLY A 138 -6.89 28.44 4.63
C GLY A 138 -6.81 28.32 3.10
N LEU A 139 -7.27 27.20 2.53
CA LEU A 139 -7.30 26.96 1.10
C LEU A 139 -8.60 27.53 0.50
N SER A 140 -8.48 28.47 -0.45
CA SER A 140 -9.65 29.02 -1.16
C SER A 140 -10.47 27.94 -1.86
N HIS A 141 -11.81 28.02 -1.77
CA HIS A 141 -12.75 27.14 -2.46
C HIS A 141 -12.63 27.20 -3.99
N ASP A 142 -12.07 28.29 -4.54
CA ASP A 142 -11.71 28.34 -5.97
C ASP A 142 -10.70 27.25 -6.36
N ASN A 143 -9.91 26.76 -5.40
CA ASN A 143 -8.93 25.70 -5.60
C ASN A 143 -9.39 24.33 -5.07
N VAL A 144 -10.65 24.24 -4.62
CA VAL A 144 -11.30 22.99 -4.24
C VAL A 144 -12.19 22.53 -5.41
N PHE A 145 -12.16 21.23 -5.70
CA PHE A 145 -12.92 20.65 -6.80
C PHE A 145 -13.60 19.36 -6.41
N VAL A 146 -14.89 19.24 -6.75
CA VAL A 146 -15.67 18.01 -6.57
C VAL A 146 -15.23 16.99 -7.62
N PHE A 147 -14.84 15.80 -7.17
CA PHE A 147 -14.39 14.66 -7.96
C PHE A 147 -15.44 13.56 -7.89
N ASP A 148 -16.09 13.28 -9.01
CA ASP A 148 -17.11 12.23 -9.07
C ASP A 148 -16.49 10.83 -9.17
N SER A 149 -17.33 9.80 -9.10
CA SER A 149 -16.93 8.39 -9.29
C SER A 149 -16.35 8.08 -10.69
N GLY A 150 -16.49 9.02 -11.62
CA GLY A 150 -16.09 8.98 -13.02
C GLY A 150 -17.29 8.97 -13.97
N TYR A 151 -18.45 8.49 -13.52
CA TYR A 151 -19.64 8.35 -14.38
C TYR A 151 -20.17 9.69 -14.88
N ALA A 152 -20.25 10.70 -14.00
CA ALA A 152 -20.73 12.01 -14.39
C ALA A 152 -19.70 12.71 -15.30
N THR A 153 -18.41 12.45 -15.11
CA THR A 153 -17.38 12.90 -16.06
C THR A 153 -17.55 12.28 -17.45
N PHE A 154 -17.74 10.97 -17.55
CA PHE A 154 -17.96 10.30 -18.85
C PHE A 154 -19.21 10.80 -19.56
N ASP A 155 -20.31 10.95 -18.82
CA ASP A 155 -21.60 11.37 -19.37
C ASP A 155 -21.68 12.90 -19.60
N ASN A 156 -20.57 13.65 -19.42
CA ASN A 156 -20.53 15.11 -19.45
C ASN A 156 -21.59 15.79 -18.55
N ALA A 157 -21.91 15.13 -17.44
CA ALA A 157 -22.95 15.50 -16.49
C ALA A 157 -22.39 15.96 -15.13
N GLY A 158 -21.06 16.14 -15.02
CA GLY A 158 -20.39 16.60 -13.81
C GLY A 158 -20.89 17.96 -13.33
N LYS A 159 -21.29 18.04 -12.07
CA LYS A 159 -21.82 19.25 -11.42
C LYS A 159 -20.98 19.62 -10.20
N GLY A 160 -20.82 20.92 -10.00
CA GLY A 160 -20.29 21.41 -8.73
C GLY A 160 -21.33 21.24 -7.61
N ARG A 161 -20.90 21.48 -6.38
CA ARG A 161 -21.78 21.51 -5.22
C ARG A 161 -21.41 22.74 -4.40
N GLU A 162 -22.43 23.49 -3.99
CA GLU A 162 -22.28 24.75 -3.25
C GLU A 162 -21.41 25.73 -4.06
N ASP A 163 -20.34 26.26 -3.48
CA ASP A 163 -19.37 27.14 -4.13
C ASP A 163 -18.17 26.37 -4.74
N VAL A 164 -18.15 25.05 -4.61
CA VAL A 164 -17.09 24.18 -5.13
C VAL A 164 -17.43 23.70 -6.54
N ARG A 165 -16.52 23.92 -7.48
CA ARG A 165 -16.69 23.55 -8.89
C ARG A 165 -16.40 22.07 -9.11
N HIS A 166 -17.00 21.49 -10.14
CA HIS A 166 -16.62 20.13 -10.57
C HIS A 166 -15.20 20.12 -11.14
N TRP A 167 -14.43 19.05 -10.90
CA TRP A 167 -13.04 18.93 -11.37
C TRP A 167 -12.89 18.98 -12.89
N SER A 168 -13.95 18.69 -13.65
CA SER A 168 -13.95 18.83 -15.11
C SER A 168 -13.67 20.27 -15.58
N LYS A 169 -13.81 21.27 -14.70
CA LYS A 169 -13.37 22.66 -14.97
C LYS A 169 -11.85 22.82 -15.02
N LEU A 170 -11.08 21.85 -14.51
CA LEU A 170 -9.63 21.74 -14.66
C LEU A 170 -9.21 20.97 -15.92
N LEU A 171 -10.13 20.62 -16.81
CA LEU A 171 -9.81 19.93 -18.04
C LEU A 171 -9.78 20.92 -19.21
N SER A 172 -8.67 20.97 -19.92
CA SER A 172 -8.60 21.64 -21.21
C SER A 172 -9.43 20.90 -22.27
N SER A 173 -9.64 21.53 -23.43
CA SER A 173 -10.25 20.85 -24.56
C SER A 173 -9.34 19.75 -25.13
N SER A 174 -9.91 18.83 -25.91
CA SER A 174 -9.15 17.84 -26.67
C SER A 174 -8.24 18.46 -27.75
N SER A 175 -8.56 19.66 -28.26
CA SER A 175 -7.66 20.35 -29.19
C SER A 175 -6.41 20.87 -28.50
N GLU A 176 -6.55 21.36 -27.27
CA GLU A 176 -5.42 21.85 -26.47
C GLU A 176 -4.55 20.71 -25.97
N SER A 177 -5.14 19.57 -25.61
CA SER A 177 -4.38 18.39 -25.20
C SER A 177 -3.53 17.82 -26.32
N ARG A 178 -3.95 17.93 -27.60
CA ARG A 178 -3.11 17.50 -28.74
C ARG A 178 -1.79 18.27 -28.80
N ASN A 179 -1.82 19.56 -28.49
CA ASN A 179 -0.65 20.45 -28.52
C ASN A 179 0.15 20.45 -27.20
N PHE A 180 -0.43 19.94 -26.12
CA PHE A 180 0.28 19.80 -24.86
C PHE A 180 1.38 18.74 -24.96
N ALA A 181 2.55 19.04 -24.42
CA ALA A 181 3.63 18.08 -24.20
C ALA A 181 4.18 18.29 -22.79
N TRP A 182 4.43 17.20 -22.07
CA TRP A 182 5.15 17.27 -20.80
C TRP A 182 6.65 17.47 -21.07
N GLU A 183 7.37 17.93 -20.06
CA GLU A 183 8.82 18.15 -20.11
C GLU A 183 9.56 16.81 -20.35
N GLU A 184 10.42 16.76 -21.37
CA GLU A 184 11.29 15.62 -21.61
C GLU A 184 12.52 15.73 -20.71
N LEU A 185 12.61 14.84 -19.72
CA LEU A 185 13.72 14.77 -18.77
C LEU A 185 14.58 13.54 -19.08
N SER A 186 15.89 13.70 -19.08
CA SER A 186 16.83 12.61 -19.44
C SER A 186 18.09 12.55 -18.58
N SER A 187 18.43 13.63 -17.87
CA SER A 187 19.58 13.61 -16.95
C SER A 187 19.19 13.04 -15.59
N ARG A 188 20.17 12.45 -14.90
CA ARG A 188 19.95 11.90 -13.55
C ARG A 188 19.40 12.94 -12.59
N GLU A 189 19.94 14.15 -12.61
CA GLU A 189 19.56 15.24 -11.71
C GLU A 189 18.10 15.66 -11.90
N GLU A 190 17.66 15.80 -13.15
CA GLU A 190 16.26 16.10 -13.48
C GLU A 190 15.30 15.00 -12.99
N LEU A 191 15.71 13.74 -13.13
CA LEU A 191 14.90 12.59 -12.73
C LEU A 191 14.82 12.38 -11.21
N GLU A 192 15.64 13.09 -10.43
CA GLU A 192 15.53 13.21 -8.97
C GLU A 192 14.55 14.30 -8.52
N ARG A 193 13.82 14.93 -9.44
CA ARG A 193 12.70 15.82 -9.13
C ARG A 193 11.61 15.03 -8.42
N THR A 194 11.15 15.53 -7.27
CA THR A 194 10.02 14.96 -6.54
C THR A 194 8.75 15.16 -7.34
N ILE A 195 7.98 14.08 -7.52
CA ILE A 195 6.73 14.06 -8.29
C ILE A 195 5.54 13.55 -7.49
N CYS A 196 5.80 12.94 -6.34
CA CYS A 196 4.77 12.42 -5.46
C CYS A 196 5.19 12.59 -4.00
N LEU A 197 4.24 13.02 -3.17
CA LEU A 197 4.30 12.96 -1.72
C LEU A 197 3.30 11.91 -1.23
N ASN A 198 3.80 10.72 -0.93
CA ASN A 198 3.00 9.69 -0.28
C ASN A 198 3.16 9.81 1.22
N TYR A 199 2.06 9.99 1.96
CA TYR A 199 2.14 10.14 3.40
C TYR A 199 2.28 8.78 4.07
N SER A 200 3.43 8.54 4.71
CA SER A 200 3.62 7.36 5.54
C SER A 200 3.09 7.66 6.93
N SER A 201 2.39 6.70 7.55
CA SER A 201 1.83 6.87 8.90
C SER A 201 2.89 6.94 9.99
N GLY A 202 4.18 6.87 9.63
CA GLY A 202 5.31 6.88 10.55
C GLY A 202 5.32 5.71 11.54
N THR A 203 6.48 5.41 12.10
CA THR A 203 6.57 4.51 13.24
C THR A 203 6.27 5.25 14.55
N THR A 204 6.63 6.52 14.68
CA THR A 204 6.70 7.22 15.97
C THR A 204 5.92 8.54 16.08
N GLY A 205 5.13 8.95 15.07
CA GLY A 205 4.53 10.29 15.07
C GLY A 205 3.45 10.56 14.03
N VAL A 206 3.25 11.85 13.72
CA VAL A 206 2.29 12.36 12.72
C VAL A 206 2.74 11.92 11.31
N PRO A 207 1.82 11.66 10.36
CA PRO A 207 2.21 11.22 9.01
C PRO A 207 3.21 12.15 8.33
N LYS A 208 4.18 11.60 7.59
CA LYS A 208 5.24 12.38 6.90
C LYS A 208 5.12 12.23 5.40
N GLY A 209 5.20 13.33 4.66
CA GLY A 209 5.23 13.31 3.19
C GLY A 209 6.54 12.71 2.68
N VAL A 210 6.49 11.49 2.14
CA VAL A 210 7.64 10.81 1.54
C VAL A 210 7.85 11.34 0.12
N MET A 211 9.02 11.92 -0.15
CA MET A 211 9.37 12.45 -1.47
C MET A 211 9.81 11.34 -2.41
N ILE A 212 8.96 11.03 -3.40
CA ILE A 212 9.24 10.04 -4.45
C ILE A 212 9.54 10.75 -5.78
N THR A 213 10.59 10.32 -6.46
CA THR A 213 11.08 10.93 -7.71
C THR A 213 10.65 10.16 -8.98
N HIS A 214 10.91 10.72 -10.16
CA HIS A 214 10.72 9.99 -11.41
C HIS A 214 11.55 8.70 -11.43
N ASN A 215 12.84 8.80 -11.10
CA ASN A 215 13.73 7.64 -11.08
C ASN A 215 13.22 6.57 -10.11
N ASN A 216 12.72 6.95 -8.94
CA ASN A 216 12.18 6.02 -7.95
C ASN A 216 11.04 5.16 -8.52
N TYR A 217 10.03 5.76 -9.16
CA TYR A 217 8.91 5.01 -9.76
C TYR A 217 9.36 4.11 -10.91
N VAL A 218 10.17 4.64 -11.83
CA VAL A 218 10.67 3.86 -12.97
C VAL A 218 11.50 2.67 -12.48
N SER A 219 12.39 2.89 -11.50
CA SER A 219 13.19 1.83 -10.89
C SER A 219 12.34 0.76 -10.22
N ASN A 220 11.30 1.17 -9.47
CA ASN A 220 10.43 0.22 -8.80
C ASN A 220 9.63 -0.63 -9.80
N ASN A 221 9.10 -0.02 -10.86
CA ASN A 221 8.32 -0.73 -11.88
C ASN A 221 9.19 -1.68 -12.71
N GLU A 222 10.37 -1.23 -13.16
CA GLU A 222 11.33 -2.09 -13.88
C GLU A 222 11.79 -3.28 -13.02
N GLY A 223 12.01 -3.06 -11.72
CA GLY A 223 12.32 -4.14 -10.78
C GLY A 223 11.23 -5.22 -10.77
N VAL A 224 9.97 -4.82 -10.65
CA VAL A 224 8.81 -5.75 -10.66
C VAL A 224 8.68 -6.44 -12.02
N VAL A 225 8.83 -5.72 -13.13
CA VAL A 225 8.74 -6.27 -14.50
C VAL A 225 9.87 -7.27 -14.75
N ARG A 226 11.09 -6.98 -14.28
CA ARG A 226 12.25 -7.88 -14.40
C ARG A 226 12.03 -9.21 -13.68
N VAL A 227 11.41 -9.18 -12.50
CA VAL A 227 11.04 -10.41 -11.77
C VAL A 227 9.92 -11.14 -12.49
N ALA A 228 8.90 -10.44 -12.99
CA ALA A 228 7.83 -11.08 -13.76
C ALA A 228 8.35 -11.76 -15.04
N ARG A 229 9.32 -11.15 -15.73
CA ARG A 229 10.03 -11.71 -16.89
C ARG A 229 10.94 -12.90 -16.57
N SER A 230 11.12 -13.29 -15.30
CA SER A 230 11.84 -14.54 -14.96
C SER A 230 11.03 -15.77 -15.35
N VAL A 231 9.71 -15.63 -15.55
CA VAL A 231 8.85 -16.71 -16.03
C VAL A 231 9.12 -16.94 -17.51
N PRO A 232 9.50 -18.16 -17.94
CA PRO A 232 9.86 -18.43 -19.34
C PRO A 232 8.80 -18.04 -20.38
N GLU A 233 7.52 -18.14 -20.02
CA GLU A 233 6.37 -17.86 -20.89
C GLU A 233 5.74 -16.49 -20.63
N TYR A 234 6.47 -15.57 -19.99
CA TYR A 234 5.94 -14.27 -19.56
C TYR A 234 5.17 -13.53 -20.65
N ASP A 235 5.75 -13.39 -21.86
CA ASP A 235 5.11 -12.62 -22.93
C ASP A 235 3.81 -13.26 -23.44
N GLU A 236 3.71 -14.58 -23.42
CA GLU A 236 2.47 -15.28 -23.78
C GLU A 236 1.43 -15.14 -22.68
N LEU A 237 1.82 -15.37 -21.42
CA LEU A 237 0.95 -15.23 -20.26
C LEU A 237 0.41 -13.80 -20.11
N LYS A 238 1.22 -12.79 -20.48
CA LYS A 238 0.85 -11.38 -20.46
C LYS A 238 -0.32 -11.07 -21.39
N LYS A 239 -0.43 -11.71 -22.56
CA LYS A 239 -1.52 -11.46 -23.54
C LYS A 239 -2.90 -11.73 -22.93
N SER A 240 -3.00 -12.78 -22.11
CA SER A 240 -4.21 -13.16 -21.39
C SER A 240 -4.31 -12.58 -19.98
N ALA A 241 -3.33 -11.79 -19.53
CA ALA A 241 -3.35 -11.23 -18.17
C ALA A 241 -4.49 -10.24 -17.97
N ARG A 242 -5.18 -10.34 -16.84
CA ARG A 242 -6.27 -9.46 -16.43
C ARG A 242 -6.15 -9.17 -14.95
N TRP A 243 -6.27 -7.91 -14.56
CA TRP A 243 -6.10 -7.45 -13.18
C TRP A 243 -7.37 -6.91 -12.59
N LEU A 244 -7.50 -7.04 -11.28
CA LEU A 244 -8.52 -6.38 -10.48
C LEU A 244 -7.84 -5.35 -9.58
N CYS A 245 -8.18 -4.08 -9.77
CA CYS A 245 -7.77 -2.98 -8.90
C CYS A 245 -8.70 -2.93 -7.69
N MET A 246 -8.30 -3.64 -6.64
CA MET A 246 -8.97 -3.66 -5.34
C MET A 246 -8.17 -2.97 -4.24
N LEU A 247 -6.84 -2.83 -4.41
CA LEU A 247 -6.01 -2.12 -3.45
C LEU A 247 -6.13 -0.61 -3.66
N PRO A 248 -5.98 0.20 -2.60
CA PRO A 248 -6.19 1.64 -2.72
C PRO A 248 -5.10 2.34 -3.54
N MET A 249 -5.49 3.09 -4.56
CA MET A 249 -4.59 3.85 -5.45
C MET A 249 -3.92 5.06 -4.76
N TYR A 250 -4.48 5.56 -3.66
CA TYR A 250 -3.83 6.59 -2.83
C TYR A 250 -2.65 6.04 -2.02
N HIS A 251 -2.53 4.71 -1.89
CA HIS A 251 -1.42 4.06 -1.23
C HIS A 251 -0.42 3.55 -2.27
N ALA A 252 0.87 3.60 -1.95
CA ALA A 252 1.97 3.24 -2.83
C ALA A 252 1.78 1.91 -3.59
N TYR A 253 1.23 0.88 -2.93
CA TYR A 253 0.99 -0.43 -3.53
C TYR A 253 -0.06 -0.40 -4.66
N GLY A 254 -1.23 0.23 -4.44
CA GLY A 254 -2.22 0.38 -5.50
C GLY A 254 -1.75 1.38 -6.57
N GLN A 255 -1.01 2.41 -6.17
CA GLN A 255 -0.50 3.42 -7.09
C GLN A 255 0.51 2.86 -8.10
N THR A 256 1.52 2.11 -7.65
CA THR A 256 2.56 1.54 -8.54
C THR A 256 2.00 0.49 -9.47
N TYR A 257 1.04 -0.33 -9.02
CA TYR A 257 0.43 -1.35 -9.86
C TYR A 257 -0.59 -0.76 -10.83
N TYR A 258 -1.53 0.04 -10.35
CA TYR A 258 -2.71 0.41 -11.14
C TYR A 258 -2.63 1.79 -11.81
N CYS A 259 -1.77 2.69 -11.32
CA CYS A 259 -1.54 3.98 -11.97
C CYS A 259 -0.30 3.98 -12.87
N VAL A 260 0.61 3.01 -12.72
CA VAL A 260 1.83 2.88 -13.53
C VAL A 260 1.85 1.54 -14.25
N GLY A 261 1.86 0.42 -13.50
CA GLY A 261 2.00 -0.94 -14.03
C GLY A 261 0.94 -1.34 -15.04
N THR A 262 -0.33 -0.98 -14.83
CA THR A 262 -1.43 -1.25 -15.78
C THR A 262 -1.10 -0.74 -17.19
N ILE A 263 -0.54 0.47 -17.27
CA ILE A 263 -0.29 1.17 -18.53
C ILE A 263 1.06 0.78 -19.11
N SER A 264 2.13 0.79 -18.31
CA SER A 264 3.47 0.37 -18.79
C SER A 264 3.47 -1.08 -19.27
N ARG A 265 2.63 -1.93 -18.68
CA ARG A 265 2.49 -3.34 -19.08
C ARG A 265 1.32 -3.60 -20.00
N GLN A 266 0.43 -2.65 -20.28
CA GLN A 266 -0.76 -2.84 -21.12
C GLN A 266 -1.62 -4.05 -20.66
N ILE A 267 -1.87 -4.15 -19.36
CA ILE A 267 -2.69 -5.24 -18.78
C ILE A 267 -4.08 -4.69 -18.43
N PRO A 268 -5.17 -5.19 -19.05
CA PRO A 268 -6.52 -4.73 -18.73
C PRO A 268 -6.82 -4.90 -17.24
N THR A 269 -7.26 -3.80 -16.62
CA THR A 269 -7.45 -3.68 -15.18
C THR A 269 -8.86 -3.20 -14.89
N TYR A 270 -9.62 -4.03 -14.18
CA TYR A 270 -10.97 -3.72 -13.72
C TYR A 270 -10.90 -2.99 -12.38
N VAL A 271 -11.43 -1.78 -12.31
CA VAL A 271 -11.36 -0.91 -11.13
C VAL A 271 -12.58 -1.13 -10.26
N MET A 272 -12.33 -1.66 -9.06
CA MET A 272 -13.30 -1.73 -7.98
C MET A 272 -13.18 -0.44 -7.15
N GLN A 273 -14.19 0.44 -7.23
CA GLN A 273 -14.14 1.75 -6.59
C GLN A 273 -14.13 1.66 -5.05
N LYS A 274 -14.92 0.73 -4.52
CA LYS A 274 -15.00 0.40 -3.10
C LYS A 274 -14.85 -1.10 -2.94
N PHE A 275 -13.97 -1.50 -2.02
CA PHE A 275 -13.75 -2.91 -1.73
C PHE A 275 -15.04 -3.57 -1.22
N ASP A 276 -15.40 -4.69 -1.85
CA ASP A 276 -16.44 -5.61 -1.42
C ASP A 276 -15.96 -7.03 -1.75
N PHE A 277 -15.92 -7.90 -0.74
CA PHE A 277 -15.34 -9.22 -0.86
C PHE A 277 -16.14 -10.14 -1.79
N LEU A 278 -17.48 -10.12 -1.72
CA LEU A 278 -18.32 -10.97 -2.56
C LEU A 278 -18.28 -10.51 -4.01
N LYS A 279 -18.31 -9.20 -4.24
CA LYS A 279 -18.10 -8.64 -5.58
C LYS A 279 -16.72 -8.97 -6.11
N MET A 280 -15.69 -8.97 -5.26
CA MET A 280 -14.33 -9.33 -5.69
C MET A 280 -14.29 -10.75 -6.26
N LEU A 281 -14.86 -11.72 -5.55
CA LEU A 281 -14.96 -13.10 -6.05
C LEU A 281 -15.76 -13.18 -7.36
N SER A 282 -16.91 -12.51 -7.43
CA SER A 282 -17.74 -12.44 -8.65
C SER A 282 -16.98 -11.83 -9.84
N TYR A 283 -16.20 -10.77 -9.62
CA TYR A 283 -15.40 -10.15 -10.67
C TYR A 283 -14.22 -11.02 -11.09
N VAL A 284 -13.58 -11.76 -10.16
CA VAL A 284 -12.54 -12.73 -10.50
C VAL A 284 -13.08 -13.78 -11.47
N GLU A 285 -14.26 -14.33 -11.17
CA GLU A 285 -14.92 -15.33 -12.01
C GLU A 285 -15.39 -14.74 -13.35
N LYS A 286 -16.06 -13.58 -13.33
CA LYS A 286 -16.63 -12.92 -14.51
C LYS A 286 -15.57 -12.50 -15.51
N TYR A 287 -14.50 -11.86 -15.02
CA TYR A 287 -13.47 -11.25 -15.86
C TYR A 287 -12.23 -12.13 -16.05
N LYS A 288 -12.24 -13.34 -15.46
CA LYS A 288 -11.13 -14.29 -15.49
C LYS A 288 -9.82 -13.64 -15.05
N ILE A 289 -9.85 -13.02 -13.87
CA ILE A 289 -8.71 -12.29 -13.30
C ILE A 289 -7.55 -13.24 -13.04
N THR A 290 -6.36 -12.90 -13.54
CA THR A 290 -5.21 -13.81 -13.56
C THR A 290 -4.24 -13.59 -12.41
N ASP A 291 -4.27 -12.43 -11.77
CA ASP A 291 -3.29 -12.05 -10.75
C ASP A 291 -4.03 -11.41 -9.57
N LEU A 292 -3.81 -11.95 -8.38
CA LEU A 292 -4.34 -11.41 -7.13
C LEU A 292 -3.19 -10.88 -6.27
N ASN A 293 -3.07 -9.55 -6.25
CA ASN A 293 -2.23 -8.84 -5.28
C ASN A 293 -3.10 -8.52 -4.06
N LEU A 294 -2.89 -9.23 -2.97
CA LEU A 294 -3.70 -9.20 -1.77
C LEU A 294 -3.01 -8.47 -0.63
N VAL A 295 -3.81 -8.19 0.40
CA VAL A 295 -3.36 -7.84 1.75
C VAL A 295 -3.90 -8.89 2.72
N PRO A 296 -3.30 -9.08 3.92
CA PRO A 296 -3.64 -10.18 4.80
C PRO A 296 -5.14 -10.32 5.14
N PRO A 297 -5.91 -9.24 5.42
CA PRO A 297 -7.34 -9.38 5.68
C PRO A 297 -8.12 -10.01 4.52
N ILE A 298 -7.70 -9.73 3.28
CA ILE A 298 -8.34 -10.29 2.08
C ILE A 298 -7.96 -11.77 1.93
N ALA A 299 -6.68 -12.12 2.16
CA ALA A 299 -6.24 -13.52 2.16
C ALA A 299 -6.94 -14.35 3.25
N VAL A 300 -7.12 -13.79 4.45
CA VAL A 300 -7.91 -14.41 5.52
C VAL A 300 -9.37 -14.61 5.10
N ALA A 301 -10.00 -13.59 4.50
CA ALA A 301 -11.36 -13.73 4.00
C ALA A 301 -11.46 -14.83 2.93
N MET A 302 -10.49 -14.91 2.00
CA MET A 302 -10.42 -15.97 1.00
C MET A 302 -10.32 -17.36 1.64
N ALA A 303 -9.45 -17.53 2.64
CA ALA A 303 -9.26 -18.79 3.35
C ALA A 303 -10.50 -19.24 4.14
N LYS A 304 -11.15 -18.30 4.84
CA LYS A 304 -12.16 -18.62 5.85
C LYS A 304 -13.61 -18.50 5.37
N HIS A 305 -13.90 -17.67 4.37
CA HIS A 305 -15.27 -17.39 3.97
C HIS A 305 -15.81 -18.46 2.98
N PRO A 306 -17.00 -19.04 3.21
CA PRO A 306 -17.55 -20.11 2.35
C PRO A 306 -17.69 -19.72 0.87
N ALA A 307 -18.03 -18.46 0.59
CA ALA A 307 -18.21 -17.96 -0.78
C ALA A 307 -16.97 -18.13 -1.67
N SER A 308 -15.76 -18.20 -1.10
CA SER A 308 -14.53 -18.44 -1.89
C SER A 308 -14.56 -19.77 -2.63
N LYS A 309 -15.21 -20.79 -2.04
CA LYS A 309 -15.37 -22.13 -2.63
C LYS A 309 -16.57 -22.21 -3.59
N GLN A 310 -17.39 -21.16 -3.65
CA GLN A 310 -18.60 -21.09 -4.48
C GLN A 310 -18.38 -20.36 -5.82
N HIS A 311 -17.22 -19.73 -6.00
CA HIS A 311 -16.86 -19.00 -7.22
C HIS A 311 -15.76 -19.71 -8.00
N ASP A 312 -15.77 -19.57 -9.33
CA ASP A 312 -14.70 -20.08 -10.19
C ASP A 312 -13.46 -19.17 -10.14
N LEU A 313 -12.45 -19.60 -9.39
CA LEU A 313 -11.15 -18.92 -9.27
C LEU A 313 -10.06 -19.53 -10.16
N SER A 314 -10.38 -20.45 -11.07
CA SER A 314 -9.41 -21.22 -11.86
C SER A 314 -8.50 -20.37 -12.76
N SER A 315 -8.99 -19.20 -13.17
CA SER A 315 -8.27 -18.23 -14.01
C SER A 315 -7.06 -17.58 -13.33
N VAL A 316 -7.06 -17.52 -11.99
CA VAL A 316 -5.95 -16.96 -11.22
C VAL A 316 -4.72 -17.82 -11.44
N ARG A 317 -3.57 -17.21 -11.72
CA ARG A 317 -2.25 -17.83 -11.94
C ARG A 317 -1.25 -17.43 -10.87
N TYR A 318 -1.29 -16.17 -10.45
CA TYR A 318 -0.42 -15.62 -9.42
C TYR A 318 -1.23 -15.10 -8.25
N ILE A 319 -0.83 -15.50 -7.05
CA ILE A 319 -1.39 -15.01 -5.79
C ILE A 319 -0.23 -14.51 -4.92
N GLY A 320 -0.37 -13.30 -4.39
CA GLY A 320 0.61 -12.74 -3.49
C GLY A 320 -0.02 -11.87 -2.42
N SER A 321 0.68 -11.71 -1.29
CA SER A 321 0.25 -10.85 -0.19
C SER A 321 1.39 -9.90 0.20
N GLY A 322 1.05 -8.66 0.54
CA GLY A 322 2.01 -7.67 1.03
C GLY A 322 1.42 -6.73 2.06
N ALA A 323 2.16 -5.66 2.36
CA ALA A 323 1.82 -4.60 3.33
C ALA A 323 1.80 -5.00 4.82
N ALA A 324 1.49 -6.24 5.16
CA ALA A 324 1.53 -6.77 6.52
C ALA A 324 1.85 -8.28 6.53
N PRO A 325 2.32 -8.83 7.67
CA PRO A 325 2.60 -10.26 7.79
C PRO A 325 1.37 -11.14 7.52
N LEU A 326 1.57 -12.25 6.81
CA LEU A 326 0.57 -13.30 6.61
C LEU A 326 1.09 -14.62 7.19
N GLY A 327 0.26 -15.28 8.00
CA GLY A 327 0.59 -16.59 8.60
C GLY A 327 0.59 -17.72 7.56
N SER A 328 1.49 -18.68 7.73
CA SER A 328 1.65 -19.84 6.86
C SER A 328 0.39 -20.67 6.71
N GLU A 329 -0.40 -20.82 7.77
CA GLU A 329 -1.64 -21.59 7.73
C GLU A 329 -2.69 -20.93 6.82
N VAL A 330 -2.84 -19.62 6.93
CA VAL A 330 -3.74 -18.86 6.05
C VAL A 330 -3.29 -18.99 4.60
N SER A 331 -1.99 -18.90 4.33
CA SER A 331 -1.43 -19.12 2.99
C SER A 331 -1.83 -20.48 2.42
N LYS A 332 -1.64 -21.57 3.19
CA LYS A 332 -2.00 -22.93 2.78
C LYS A 332 -3.50 -23.10 2.56
N GLU A 333 -4.34 -22.53 3.43
CA GLU A 333 -5.79 -22.59 3.27
C GLU A 333 -6.26 -21.83 2.01
N VAL A 334 -5.63 -20.70 1.66
CA VAL A 334 -5.90 -20.02 0.38
C VAL A 334 -5.47 -20.90 -0.80
N GLU A 335 -4.29 -21.52 -0.73
CA GLU A 335 -3.79 -22.43 -1.79
C GLU A 335 -4.75 -23.61 -2.04
N GLN A 336 -5.44 -24.11 -1.00
CA GLN A 336 -6.45 -25.16 -1.11
C GLN A 336 -7.69 -24.79 -1.95
N LEU A 337 -7.90 -23.50 -2.27
CA LEU A 337 -8.92 -23.08 -3.23
C LEU A 337 -8.62 -23.57 -4.65
N TRP A 338 -7.39 -24.02 -4.92
CA TRP A 338 -6.98 -24.67 -6.15
C TRP A 338 -6.53 -26.11 -5.87
N PRO A 339 -7.44 -27.10 -5.90
CA PRO A 339 -7.16 -28.49 -5.49
C PRO A 339 -6.03 -29.19 -6.25
N SER A 340 -5.66 -28.67 -7.43
CA SER A 340 -4.52 -29.16 -8.21
C SER A 340 -3.15 -28.82 -7.57
N GLY A 341 -3.12 -28.01 -6.51
CA GLY A 341 -1.86 -27.56 -5.87
C GLY A 341 -1.02 -26.66 -6.76
N THR A 342 -1.64 -26.04 -7.79
CA THR A 342 -0.93 -25.27 -8.82
C THR A 342 -0.69 -23.82 -8.43
N ARG A 343 -1.15 -23.37 -7.26
CA ARG A 343 -0.99 -22.01 -6.76
C ARG A 343 -0.21 -22.03 -5.47
N ASN A 344 0.69 -21.05 -5.33
CA ASN A 344 1.51 -20.87 -4.16
C ASN A 344 1.48 -19.41 -3.74
N MET A 345 1.04 -19.15 -2.51
CA MET A 345 0.94 -17.83 -1.92
C MET A 345 2.32 -17.29 -1.60
N LYS A 346 2.69 -16.20 -2.27
CA LYS A 346 3.99 -15.54 -2.11
C LYS A 346 3.84 -14.23 -1.35
N GLN A 347 4.69 -14.00 -0.37
CA GLN A 347 4.70 -12.73 0.37
C GLN A 347 5.73 -11.77 -0.23
N GLY A 348 5.40 -10.49 -0.30
CA GLY A 348 6.33 -9.43 -0.68
C GLY A 348 6.47 -8.40 0.44
N TRP A 349 7.60 -7.69 0.44
CA TRP A 349 7.84 -6.63 1.41
C TRP A 349 8.30 -5.32 0.76
N GLY A 350 7.94 -4.24 1.42
CA GLY A 350 8.43 -2.91 1.15
C GLY A 350 7.67 -1.87 1.98
N MET A 351 7.91 -0.60 1.67
CA MET A 351 7.37 0.53 2.40
C MET A 351 7.28 1.76 1.48
N THR A 352 6.59 2.80 1.93
CA THR A 352 6.45 4.04 1.18
C THR A 352 7.81 4.67 0.87
N GLU A 353 8.73 4.63 1.82
CA GLU A 353 10.11 5.14 1.72
C GLU A 353 10.98 4.33 0.74
N LEU A 354 10.49 3.18 0.25
CA LEU A 354 11.09 2.37 -0.81
C LEU A 354 10.28 2.42 -2.10
N THR A 355 9.48 3.49 -2.26
CA THR A 355 8.49 3.69 -3.34
C THR A 355 7.32 2.71 -3.31
N CYS A 356 7.57 1.41 -3.13
CA CYS A 356 6.57 0.39 -2.84
C CYS A 356 7.20 -0.92 -2.38
N SER A 357 7.88 -1.63 -3.28
CA SER A 357 8.42 -2.99 -3.05
C SER A 357 9.94 -3.02 -3.08
N ALA A 358 10.54 -3.72 -2.12
CA ALA A 358 11.97 -3.99 -2.07
C ALA A 358 12.31 -5.49 -2.03
N CYS A 359 11.34 -6.35 -1.71
CA CYS A 359 11.48 -7.79 -1.77
C CYS A 359 10.30 -8.44 -2.49
N SER A 360 10.60 -9.46 -3.28
CA SER A 360 9.63 -10.30 -3.97
C SER A 360 10.18 -11.70 -4.20
N TRP A 361 9.30 -12.65 -4.48
CA TRP A 361 9.69 -14.02 -4.80
C TRP A 361 10.02 -14.18 -6.28
N ASP A 362 11.00 -15.05 -6.57
CA ASP A 362 11.10 -15.64 -7.89
C ASP A 362 9.79 -16.37 -8.21
N LEU A 363 9.11 -15.93 -9.27
CA LEU A 363 7.80 -16.48 -9.61
C LEU A 363 7.88 -17.96 -10.02
N THR A 364 9.06 -18.45 -10.41
CA THR A 364 9.30 -19.85 -10.78
C THR A 364 9.54 -20.79 -9.59
N LYS A 365 9.82 -20.24 -8.41
CA LYS A 365 10.04 -21.02 -7.18
C LYS A 365 8.76 -21.16 -6.36
N THR A 366 8.74 -22.14 -5.46
CA THR A 366 7.69 -22.29 -4.44
C THR A 366 8.18 -21.71 -3.12
N SER A 367 7.36 -20.86 -2.51
CA SER A 367 7.53 -20.41 -1.13
C SER A 367 7.02 -21.48 -0.17
N ASN A 368 7.91 -21.97 0.69
CA ASN A 368 7.59 -22.97 1.73
C ASN A 368 7.64 -22.37 3.15
N SER A 369 7.74 -21.05 3.27
CA SER A 369 7.96 -20.36 4.54
C SER A 369 7.21 -19.02 4.60
N ASN A 370 7.38 -18.30 5.70
CA ASN A 370 6.86 -16.93 5.88
C ASN A 370 7.83 -15.85 5.36
N ALA A 371 8.84 -16.23 4.56
CA ALA A 371 9.75 -15.25 3.98
C ALA A 371 9.02 -14.34 2.98
N VAL A 372 9.53 -13.11 2.88
CA VAL A 372 9.04 -12.07 1.96
C VAL A 372 9.80 -12.07 0.63
N GLY A 373 10.47 -13.19 0.34
CA GLY A 373 11.22 -13.42 -0.89
C GLY A 373 12.66 -12.93 -0.82
N GLU A 374 13.18 -12.55 -1.97
CA GLU A 374 14.55 -12.11 -2.19
C GLU A 374 14.56 -10.59 -2.48
N LEU A 375 15.72 -9.95 -2.39
CA LEU A 375 15.85 -8.52 -2.73
C LEU A 375 15.50 -8.26 -4.21
N ASN A 376 14.68 -7.24 -4.47
CA ASN A 376 14.35 -6.78 -5.82
C ASN A 376 15.60 -6.33 -6.59
N PRO A 377 15.53 -6.25 -7.93
CA PRO A 377 16.67 -5.86 -8.75
C PRO A 377 17.31 -4.53 -8.31
N ASN A 378 18.65 -4.48 -8.36
CA ASN A 378 19.46 -3.32 -7.96
C ASN A 378 19.33 -2.89 -6.48
N VAL A 379 18.69 -3.70 -5.62
CA VAL A 379 18.59 -3.43 -4.17
C VAL A 379 19.71 -4.14 -3.41
N GLU A 380 20.30 -3.44 -2.44
CA GLU A 380 21.21 -3.96 -1.44
C GLU A 380 20.56 -3.90 -0.04
N ALA A 381 20.92 -4.85 0.82
CA ALA A 381 20.45 -4.91 2.20
C ALA A 381 21.58 -5.27 3.17
N MET A 382 21.43 -4.83 4.42
CA MET A 382 22.19 -5.35 5.54
C MET A 382 21.32 -5.41 6.80
N ILE A 383 21.71 -6.24 7.76
CA ILE A 383 21.03 -6.43 9.03
C ILE A 383 21.99 -5.86 10.06
N VAL A 384 21.52 -4.91 10.85
CA VAL A 384 22.32 -4.16 11.81
C VAL A 384 21.79 -4.43 13.20
N ASP A 385 22.66 -4.84 14.13
CA ASP A 385 22.26 -5.02 15.51
C ASP A 385 21.81 -3.67 16.11
N VAL A 386 20.63 -3.66 16.73
CA VAL A 386 19.98 -2.42 17.19
C VAL A 386 20.76 -1.77 18.35
N ALA A 387 21.50 -2.56 19.13
CA ALA A 387 22.24 -2.07 20.30
C ALA A 387 23.64 -1.54 19.93
N SER A 388 24.39 -2.30 19.14
CA SER A 388 25.78 -2.00 18.77
C SER A 388 25.92 -1.19 17.50
N GLY A 389 24.88 -1.13 16.65
CA GLY A 389 24.94 -0.46 15.35
C GLY A 389 25.86 -1.16 14.33
N SER A 390 26.27 -2.40 14.60
CA SER A 390 27.18 -3.17 13.74
C SER A 390 26.41 -4.16 12.85
N GLU A 391 26.92 -4.41 11.64
CA GLU A 391 26.39 -5.43 10.74
C GLU A 391 26.49 -6.83 11.39
N VAL A 392 25.40 -7.59 11.37
CA VAL A 392 25.37 -8.96 11.91
C VAL A 392 25.57 -10.02 10.84
N GLN A 393 25.91 -11.24 11.28
CA GLN A 393 26.04 -12.38 10.37
C GLN A 393 24.69 -12.83 9.84
N ARG A 394 24.69 -13.52 8.69
CA ARG A 394 23.50 -14.18 8.14
C ARG A 394 22.86 -15.09 9.19
N GLY A 395 21.53 -15.17 9.19
CA GLY A 395 20.74 -15.89 10.21
C GLY A 395 20.52 -15.11 11.52
N GLN A 396 21.32 -14.09 11.81
CA GLN A 396 21.12 -13.26 13.00
C GLN A 396 20.08 -12.18 12.76
N ARG A 397 19.34 -11.83 13.82
CA ARG A 397 18.30 -10.81 13.80
C ARG A 397 18.87 -9.43 14.11
N GLY A 398 18.35 -8.42 13.42
CA GLY A 398 18.66 -7.02 13.66
C GLY A 398 17.76 -6.12 12.81
N GLU A 399 18.00 -4.82 12.82
CA GLU A 399 17.30 -3.89 11.95
C GLU A 399 17.70 -4.09 10.50
N LEU A 400 16.71 -4.22 9.62
CA LEU A 400 16.92 -4.23 8.18
C LEU A 400 17.25 -2.83 7.68
N TRP A 401 18.39 -2.67 7.02
CA TRP A 401 18.78 -1.45 6.31
C TRP A 401 18.82 -1.75 4.81
N ILE A 402 18.26 -0.85 4.01
CA ILE A 402 18.12 -1.01 2.55
C ILE A 402 18.80 0.14 1.82
N ARG A 403 19.45 -0.15 0.69
CA ARG A 403 19.96 0.85 -0.24
C ARG A 403 19.61 0.44 -1.67
N GLY A 404 19.24 1.39 -2.50
CA GLY A 404 18.90 1.12 -3.90
C GLY A 404 18.17 2.28 -4.56
N PRO A 405 17.89 2.19 -5.87
CA PRO A 405 17.32 3.29 -6.64
C PRO A 405 15.83 3.57 -6.32
N THR A 406 15.20 2.71 -5.52
CA THR A 406 13.81 2.85 -5.07
C THR A 406 13.67 3.59 -3.74
N VAL A 407 14.78 3.86 -3.05
CA VAL A 407 14.81 4.62 -1.78
C VAL A 407 14.37 6.07 -2.07
N MET A 408 13.46 6.58 -1.25
CA MET A 408 12.95 7.95 -1.32
C MET A 408 14.08 8.99 -1.31
N LYS A 409 13.79 10.18 -1.81
CA LYS A 409 14.70 11.33 -1.67
C LYS A 409 14.82 11.82 -0.23
N GLY A 410 13.74 11.67 0.55
CA GLY A 410 13.65 12.12 1.94
C GLY A 410 12.21 12.43 2.35
N TYR A 411 12.04 13.09 3.50
CA TYR A 411 10.74 13.57 3.98
C TYR A 411 10.59 15.06 3.69
N TRP A 412 9.44 15.44 3.14
CA TRP A 412 9.11 16.81 2.76
C TRP A 412 9.17 17.74 3.97
N GLY A 413 10.00 18.78 3.91
CA GLY A 413 10.15 19.76 4.99
C GLY A 413 10.67 19.21 6.33
N LYS A 414 11.22 17.98 6.37
CA LYS A 414 11.67 17.32 7.62
C LYS A 414 13.09 16.76 7.49
N SER A 415 14.07 17.64 7.29
CA SER A 415 15.48 17.25 7.10
C SER A 415 16.04 16.39 8.23
N ASP A 416 15.63 16.64 9.48
CA ASP A 416 16.14 15.91 10.64
C ASP A 416 15.62 14.48 10.66
N ALA A 417 14.31 14.29 10.44
CA ALA A 417 13.72 12.96 10.27
C ALA A 417 14.35 12.21 9.07
N THR A 418 14.76 12.92 8.02
CA THR A 418 15.50 12.32 6.90
C THR A 418 16.89 11.85 7.32
N LYS A 419 17.67 12.66 8.03
CA LYS A 419 19.01 12.28 8.52
C LYS A 419 18.97 11.15 9.55
N GLU A 420 17.90 11.06 10.35
CA GLU A 420 17.70 9.95 11.28
C GLU A 420 17.41 8.63 10.57
N THR A 421 16.68 8.70 9.45
CA THR A 421 16.20 7.53 8.70
C THR A 421 17.17 7.08 7.60
N ILE A 422 17.85 8.02 6.94
CA ILE A 422 18.82 7.76 5.88
C ILE A 422 20.20 8.15 6.39
N THR A 423 21.09 7.17 6.45
CA THR A 423 22.50 7.36 6.81
C THR A 423 23.26 8.18 5.77
N SER A 424 24.41 8.74 6.16
CA SER A 424 25.24 9.55 5.26
C SER A 424 25.75 8.78 4.04
N ASP A 425 25.87 7.45 4.13
CA ASP A 425 26.28 6.55 3.05
C ASP A 425 25.10 5.88 2.32
N GLY A 426 23.88 6.40 2.53
CA GLY A 426 22.71 6.13 1.69
C GLY A 426 21.85 4.93 2.10
N TRP A 427 22.08 4.35 3.29
CA TRP A 427 21.21 3.30 3.83
C TRP A 427 19.97 3.88 4.48
N LEU A 428 18.81 3.39 4.06
CA LEU A 428 17.52 3.59 4.70
C LEU A 428 17.36 2.59 5.86
N LYS A 429 17.27 3.10 7.09
CA LYS A 429 16.88 2.34 8.28
C LYS A 429 15.38 2.10 8.26
N THR A 430 14.96 0.85 8.17
CA THR A 430 13.54 0.52 7.91
C THR A 430 12.68 0.54 9.17
N GLY A 431 13.30 0.43 10.35
CA GLY A 431 12.62 0.18 11.61
C GLY A 431 11.98 -1.21 11.73
N ASP A 432 12.30 -2.13 10.82
CA ASP A 432 11.85 -3.52 10.81
C ASP A 432 12.99 -4.45 11.25
N VAL A 433 12.70 -5.35 12.20
CA VAL A 433 13.62 -6.43 12.57
C VAL A 433 13.49 -7.54 11.55
N ALA A 434 14.62 -7.99 11.00
CA ALA A 434 14.66 -9.02 9.99
C ALA A 434 15.90 -9.93 10.15
N TYR A 435 15.91 -11.02 9.41
CA TYR A 435 17.09 -11.86 9.17
C TYR A 435 17.01 -12.47 7.76
N LEU A 436 18.15 -12.90 7.22
CA LEU A 436 18.21 -13.72 6.01
C LEU A 436 18.51 -15.16 6.38
N ASP A 437 17.84 -16.11 5.73
CA ASP A 437 18.19 -17.54 5.82
C ASP A 437 19.42 -17.88 4.96
N GLU A 438 19.80 -19.16 4.98
CA GLU A 438 20.95 -19.67 4.22
C GLU A 438 20.77 -19.52 2.70
N ASP A 439 19.54 -19.62 2.21
CA ASP A 439 19.16 -19.47 0.80
C ASP A 439 19.05 -18.01 0.34
N GLY A 440 19.16 -17.05 1.27
CA GLY A 440 19.07 -15.62 1.00
C GLY A 440 17.64 -15.08 0.94
N HIS A 441 16.65 -15.82 1.43
CA HIS A 441 15.30 -15.31 1.62
C HIS A 441 15.24 -14.44 2.88
N LEU A 442 14.55 -13.31 2.76
CA LEU A 442 14.38 -12.35 3.84
C LEU A 442 13.14 -12.69 4.67
N PHE A 443 13.29 -12.66 5.99
CA PHE A 443 12.21 -12.81 6.95
C PHE A 443 12.04 -11.52 7.74
N ILE A 444 10.83 -10.96 7.75
CA ILE A 444 10.47 -9.84 8.61
C ILE A 444 9.88 -10.40 9.90
N VAL A 445 10.48 -10.03 11.03
CA VAL A 445 10.07 -10.50 12.36
C VAL A 445 8.95 -9.60 12.88
N ASP A 446 9.23 -8.31 13.05
CA ASP A 446 8.25 -7.29 13.42
C ASP A 446 8.88 -5.89 13.28
N ARG A 447 8.10 -4.84 13.55
CA ARG A 447 8.58 -3.47 13.73
C ARG A 447 9.27 -3.32 15.07
N ILE A 448 10.45 -2.69 15.13
CA ILE A 448 11.21 -2.45 16.37
C ILE A 448 10.33 -1.85 17.49
N LYS A 449 9.49 -0.88 17.12
CA LYS A 449 8.59 -0.16 18.03
C LYS A 449 7.31 -0.92 18.43
N GLU A 450 7.02 -2.03 17.76
CA GLU A 450 5.87 -2.89 18.08
C GLU A 450 6.27 -4.07 18.96
N LEU A 451 7.57 -4.37 19.07
CA LEU A 451 8.10 -5.41 19.95
C LEU A 451 7.73 -5.13 21.42
N ILE A 452 7.16 -6.14 22.06
CA ILE A 452 6.78 -6.14 23.47
C ILE A 452 8.01 -6.54 24.29
N LYS A 453 8.37 -5.76 25.31
CA LYS A 453 9.58 -5.97 26.12
C LYS A 453 9.27 -6.76 27.39
N VAL A 454 9.22 -8.09 27.27
CA VAL A 454 8.91 -8.99 28.39
C VAL A 454 10.20 -9.43 29.11
N LYS A 455 10.49 -8.81 30.26
CA LYS A 455 11.68 -9.12 31.09
C LYS A 455 13.00 -9.12 30.30
N GLY A 456 13.17 -8.11 29.44
CA GLY A 456 14.34 -7.97 28.57
C GLY A 456 14.28 -8.78 27.27
N ASN A 457 13.28 -9.66 27.09
CA ASN A 457 13.05 -10.35 25.83
C ASN A 457 12.17 -9.50 24.90
N GLN A 458 12.49 -9.50 23.60
CA GLN A 458 11.65 -8.87 22.59
C GLN A 458 10.67 -9.90 22.02
N VAL A 459 9.39 -9.69 22.27
CA VAL A 459 8.30 -10.53 21.75
C VAL A 459 7.65 -9.82 20.58
N ALA A 460 7.55 -10.49 19.45
CA ALA A 460 6.89 -9.98 18.25
C ALA A 460 5.37 -10.23 18.32
N PRO A 461 4.52 -9.18 18.40
CA PRO A 461 3.07 -9.34 18.25
C PRO A 461 2.67 -10.15 17.02
N ALA A 462 3.30 -9.92 15.87
CA ALA A 462 2.94 -10.59 14.62
C ALA A 462 3.12 -12.11 14.69
N GLU A 463 4.13 -12.60 15.42
CA GLU A 463 4.34 -14.03 15.66
C GLU A 463 3.17 -14.65 16.47
N LEU A 464 2.71 -13.94 17.50
CA LEU A 464 1.60 -14.39 18.34
C LEU A 464 0.26 -14.32 17.60
N GLU A 465 0.04 -13.26 16.81
CA GLU A 465 -1.14 -13.10 15.95
C GLU A 465 -1.25 -14.26 14.94
N ALA A 466 -0.13 -14.63 14.30
CA ALA A 466 -0.11 -15.75 13.36
C ALA A 466 -0.49 -17.09 14.03
N LEU A 467 0.05 -17.39 15.21
CA LEU A 467 -0.29 -18.59 15.96
C LEU A 467 -1.75 -18.60 16.42
N LEU A 468 -2.29 -17.45 16.84
CA LEU A 468 -3.69 -17.32 17.25
C LEU A 468 -4.66 -17.63 16.10
N LEU A 469 -4.31 -17.25 14.87
CA LEU A 469 -5.12 -17.51 13.68
C LEU A 469 -5.15 -18.99 13.26
N GLU A 470 -4.24 -19.82 13.78
CA GLU A 470 -4.29 -21.28 13.60
C GLU A 470 -5.45 -21.90 14.39
N HIS A 471 -5.95 -21.24 15.44
CA HIS A 471 -7.03 -21.78 16.24
C HIS A 471 -8.37 -21.74 15.47
N PRO A 472 -9.12 -22.87 15.35
CA PRO A 472 -10.31 -22.95 14.49
C PRO A 472 -11.44 -22.00 14.88
N ALA A 473 -11.53 -21.63 16.17
CA ALA A 473 -12.52 -20.68 16.67
C ALA A 473 -12.15 -19.19 16.48
N VAL A 474 -10.93 -18.88 16.02
CA VAL A 474 -10.47 -17.49 15.83
C VAL A 474 -10.65 -17.07 14.37
N ALA A 475 -11.27 -15.91 14.17
CA ALA A 475 -11.50 -15.28 12.86
C ALA A 475 -10.46 -14.20 12.55
N ASP A 476 -10.07 -13.42 13.56
CA ASP A 476 -9.09 -12.35 13.45
C ASP A 476 -8.39 -12.13 14.80
N ALA A 477 -7.17 -11.58 14.78
CA ALA A 477 -6.35 -11.38 15.98
C ALA A 477 -5.53 -10.09 15.91
N GLY A 478 -5.35 -9.44 17.06
CA GLY A 478 -4.39 -8.36 17.25
C GLY A 478 -3.73 -8.45 18.61
N VAL A 479 -2.40 -8.32 18.66
CA VAL A 479 -1.62 -8.44 19.90
C VAL A 479 -0.91 -7.12 20.19
N VAL A 480 -0.93 -6.73 21.47
CA VAL A 480 -0.23 -5.55 21.98
C VAL A 480 0.43 -5.84 23.32
N GLY A 481 1.45 -5.05 23.65
CA GLY A 481 2.02 -5.02 24.98
C GLY A 481 1.14 -4.21 25.92
N VAL A 482 0.95 -4.72 27.13
CA VAL A 482 0.29 -4.01 28.23
C VAL A 482 1.15 -4.08 29.49
N THR A 483 1.25 -2.96 30.21
CA THR A 483 2.01 -2.90 31.45
C THR A 483 1.10 -3.23 32.62
N ILE A 484 1.45 -4.29 33.36
CA ILE A 484 0.76 -4.73 34.58
C ILE A 484 1.82 -4.87 35.66
N LYS A 485 1.68 -4.11 36.76
CA LYS A 485 2.64 -4.09 37.87
C LYS A 485 4.07 -3.79 37.40
N GLY A 486 4.21 -2.85 36.46
CA GLY A 486 5.51 -2.44 35.90
C GLY A 486 6.16 -3.42 34.93
N GLU A 487 5.56 -4.58 34.64
CA GLU A 487 6.03 -5.51 33.62
C GLU A 487 5.19 -5.39 32.34
N GLU A 488 5.84 -5.28 31.18
CA GLU A 488 5.14 -5.36 29.89
C GLU A 488 4.86 -6.82 29.54
N LEU A 489 3.59 -7.14 29.25
CA LEU A 489 3.09 -8.48 28.99
C LEU A 489 2.27 -8.51 27.69
N PRO A 490 2.31 -9.59 26.89
CA PRO A 490 1.47 -9.73 25.70
C PRO A 490 -0.01 -9.88 26.06
N ARG A 491 -0.89 -9.09 25.43
CA ARG A 491 -2.36 -9.17 25.48
C ARG A 491 -2.92 -9.35 24.08
N ALA A 492 -3.91 -10.23 23.93
CA ALA A 492 -4.57 -10.49 22.65
C ALA A 492 -6.00 -9.96 22.63
N TYR A 493 -6.37 -9.35 21.50
CA TYR A 493 -7.74 -9.04 21.11
C TYR A 493 -8.14 -9.95 19.95
N LEU A 494 -9.29 -10.61 20.06
CA LEU A 494 -9.71 -11.68 19.16
C LEU A 494 -11.13 -11.47 18.65
N VAL A 495 -11.36 -11.82 17.38
CA VAL A 495 -12.70 -11.95 16.81
C VAL A 495 -13.04 -13.44 16.74
N ARG A 496 -14.20 -13.83 17.28
CA ARG A 496 -14.67 -15.23 17.22
C ARG A 496 -15.19 -15.54 15.82
N ARG A 497 -15.02 -16.79 15.37
CA ARG A 497 -15.85 -17.32 14.29
C ARG A 497 -17.28 -17.50 14.80
N ALA A 498 -18.26 -17.22 13.92
CA ALA A 498 -19.66 -17.45 14.21
C ALA A 498 -19.88 -18.89 14.73
N GLU A 499 -20.80 -19.04 15.68
CA GLU A 499 -21.26 -20.34 16.23
C GLU A 499 -20.24 -21.12 17.08
N GLN A 500 -19.01 -20.62 17.27
CA GLN A 500 -18.00 -21.24 18.14
C GLN A 500 -18.00 -20.59 19.53
N LYS A 501 -18.21 -21.39 20.58
CA LYS A 501 -18.03 -20.95 21.98
C LYS A 501 -16.61 -21.32 22.41
N ILE A 502 -15.77 -20.31 22.56
CA ILE A 502 -14.44 -20.43 23.14
C ILE A 502 -14.23 -19.33 24.17
N ASP A 503 -13.63 -19.68 25.30
CA ASP A 503 -13.30 -18.72 26.34
C ASP A 503 -11.83 -18.26 26.27
N ALA A 504 -11.48 -17.33 27.15
CA ALA A 504 -10.12 -16.77 27.20
C ALA A 504 -9.09 -17.80 27.70
N GLN A 505 -9.49 -18.73 28.56
CA GLN A 505 -8.61 -19.73 29.15
C GLN A 505 -8.19 -20.76 28.10
N ASP A 506 -9.14 -21.24 27.29
CA ASP A 506 -8.86 -22.16 26.17
C ASP A 506 -7.78 -21.60 25.23
N ILE A 507 -7.89 -20.32 24.87
CA ILE A 507 -6.90 -19.64 24.02
C ILE A 507 -5.55 -19.54 24.72
N GLN A 508 -5.52 -19.20 26.02
CA GLN A 508 -4.28 -19.13 26.77
C GLN A 508 -3.60 -20.48 26.85
N GLU A 509 -4.34 -21.56 27.10
CA GLU A 509 -3.83 -22.93 27.13
C GLU A 509 -3.27 -23.35 25.77
N PHE A 510 -4.01 -23.08 24.69
CA PHE A 510 -3.55 -23.27 23.32
C PHE A 510 -2.21 -22.56 23.06
N MET A 511 -2.12 -21.27 23.40
CA MET A 511 -0.89 -20.51 23.22
C MET A 511 0.25 -21.02 24.11
N ASN A 512 -0.03 -21.36 25.36
CA ASN A 512 0.95 -21.87 26.32
C ASN A 512 1.63 -23.17 25.85
N SER A 513 0.93 -23.97 25.04
CA SER A 513 1.46 -25.19 24.42
C SER A 513 2.38 -24.93 23.22
N LYS A 514 2.29 -23.74 22.60
CA LYS A 514 3.00 -23.38 21.36
C LYS A 514 4.15 -22.40 21.55
N VAL A 515 4.17 -21.65 22.66
CA VAL A 515 5.16 -20.57 22.86
C VAL A 515 5.92 -20.67 24.18
N ALA A 516 7.15 -20.14 24.17
CA ALA A 516 7.97 -20.00 25.36
C ALA A 516 7.29 -19.09 26.42
N ARG A 517 7.65 -19.25 27.70
CA ARG A 517 6.97 -18.58 28.82
C ARG A 517 6.85 -17.06 28.68
N HIS A 518 7.89 -16.38 28.18
CA HIS A 518 7.90 -14.93 28.01
C HIS A 518 7.01 -14.44 26.85
N LYS A 519 6.54 -15.34 25.98
CA LYS A 519 5.63 -15.05 24.85
C LYS A 519 4.16 -15.30 25.17
N ARG A 520 3.86 -15.88 26.33
CA ARG A 520 2.49 -16.24 26.73
C ARG A 520 1.62 -14.99 26.89
N LEU A 521 0.32 -15.14 26.66
CA LEU A 521 -0.68 -14.06 26.75
C LEU A 521 -1.03 -13.69 28.20
N ALA A 522 -0.01 -13.42 29.00
CA ALA A 522 -0.11 -13.08 30.42
C ALA A 522 -0.77 -11.71 30.66
N GLY A 523 -0.84 -10.87 29.63
CA GLY A 523 -1.59 -9.62 29.63
C GLY A 523 -3.10 -9.82 29.38
N GLY A 524 -3.56 -11.06 29.12
CA GLY A 524 -4.97 -11.42 28.97
C GLY A 524 -5.41 -11.66 27.51
N VAL A 525 -6.63 -12.19 27.37
CA VAL A 525 -7.32 -12.41 26.10
C VAL A 525 -8.69 -11.74 26.17
N VAL A 526 -9.00 -10.92 25.17
CA VAL A 526 -10.27 -10.18 25.07
C VAL A 526 -10.92 -10.48 23.73
N PHE A 527 -12.22 -10.70 23.74
CA PHE A 527 -13.00 -10.86 22.51
C PHE A 527 -13.64 -9.52 22.12
N VAL A 528 -13.49 -9.14 20.86
CA VAL A 528 -14.02 -7.90 20.27
C VAL A 528 -14.81 -8.23 19.00
N GLU A 529 -15.63 -7.29 18.55
CA GLU A 529 -16.40 -7.46 17.31
C GLU A 529 -15.51 -7.37 16.07
N ALA A 530 -14.48 -6.50 16.09
CA ALA A 530 -13.55 -6.32 14.99
C ALA A 530 -12.17 -5.88 15.48
N ILE A 531 -11.11 -6.28 14.78
CA ILE A 531 -9.75 -5.74 14.99
C ILE A 531 -9.63 -4.43 14.22
N PRO A 532 -9.26 -3.30 14.86
CA PRO A 532 -9.15 -2.01 14.18
C PRO A 532 -7.97 -2.05 13.21
N LYS A 533 -8.24 -1.84 11.93
CA LYS A 533 -7.26 -1.87 10.84
C LYS A 533 -7.46 -0.66 9.91
N ASN A 534 -6.37 -0.20 9.30
CA ASN A 534 -6.47 0.76 8.21
C ASN A 534 -6.89 0.07 6.89
N PRO A 535 -7.26 0.80 5.82
CA PRO A 535 -7.68 0.18 4.56
C PRO A 535 -6.61 -0.68 3.86
N SER A 536 -5.31 -0.50 4.19
CA SER A 536 -4.23 -1.39 3.72
C SER A 536 -4.09 -2.68 4.55
N GLY A 537 -4.97 -2.89 5.54
CA GLY A 537 -5.01 -4.06 6.39
C GLY A 537 -4.07 -4.04 7.60
N LYS A 538 -3.33 -2.95 7.84
CA LYS A 538 -2.44 -2.82 9.01
C LYS A 538 -3.24 -2.56 10.27
N ILE A 539 -2.95 -3.32 11.34
CA ILE A 539 -3.56 -3.16 12.66
C ILE A 539 -3.24 -1.76 13.22
N LEU A 540 -4.27 -1.04 13.65
CA LEU A 540 -4.16 0.24 14.34
C LEU A 540 -3.80 0.00 15.82
N ARG A 541 -2.59 -0.50 16.08
CA ARG A 541 -2.14 -0.91 17.43
C ARG A 541 -2.24 0.17 18.49
N LYS A 542 -2.17 1.45 18.12
CA LYS A 542 -2.41 2.56 19.04
C LYS A 542 -3.79 2.47 19.70
N VAL A 543 -4.83 2.17 18.92
CA VAL A 543 -6.20 2.01 19.41
C VAL A 543 -6.29 0.83 20.38
N LEU A 544 -5.71 -0.32 20.01
CA LEU A 544 -5.67 -1.50 20.89
C LEU A 544 -4.87 -1.26 22.17
N ARG A 545 -3.76 -0.51 22.13
CA ARG A 545 -2.97 -0.14 23.31
C ARG A 545 -3.72 0.82 24.22
N GLU A 546 -4.44 1.79 23.66
CA GLU A 546 -5.30 2.71 24.42
C GLU A 546 -6.43 1.94 25.12
N GLN A 547 -7.07 1.01 24.41
CA GLN A 547 -8.04 0.10 24.97
C GLN A 547 -7.44 -0.77 26.08
N ALA A 548 -6.27 -1.38 25.87
CA ALA A 548 -5.59 -2.20 26.88
C ALA A 548 -5.25 -1.41 28.15
N LYS A 549 -4.82 -0.15 28.00
CA LYS A 549 -4.55 0.75 29.12
C LYS A 549 -5.82 1.06 29.93
N ALA A 550 -6.95 1.22 29.27
CA ALA A 550 -8.23 1.46 29.94
C ALA A 550 -8.75 0.20 30.67
N GLU A 551 -8.46 -0.99 30.13
CA GLU A 551 -8.95 -2.26 30.67
C GLU A 551 -8.11 -2.80 31.84
N VAL A 552 -6.78 -2.72 31.76
CA VAL A 552 -5.86 -3.39 32.71
C VAL A 552 -4.56 -2.63 32.99
N GLY A 553 -4.42 -1.39 32.51
CA GLY A 553 -3.20 -0.61 32.76
C GLY A 553 -3.02 -0.30 34.24
N ASP A 554 -1.79 0.03 34.65
CA ASP A 554 -1.48 0.60 35.97
C ASP A 554 -2.07 2.02 36.18
N SER A 555 -3.15 2.36 35.49
CA SER A 555 -3.91 3.58 35.72
C SER A 555 -4.58 3.47 37.10
N GLU A 556 -4.20 4.36 38.01
CA GLU A 556 -4.97 4.59 39.25
C GLU A 556 -6.44 4.65 38.88
N ALA A 557 -7.22 3.70 39.41
CA ALA A 557 -8.66 3.67 39.25
C ALA A 557 -9.20 5.06 39.63
N ARG A 558 -9.61 5.84 38.62
CA ARG A 558 -10.40 7.03 38.85
C ARG A 558 -11.71 6.53 39.42
N ALA A 559 -11.79 6.51 40.75
CA ALA A 559 -13.01 6.32 41.48
C ALA A 559 -13.99 7.38 40.99
N ALA A 560 -14.89 7.00 40.09
CA ALA A 560 -16.10 7.74 39.84
C ALA A 560 -16.92 7.63 41.13
N ARG A 561 -16.82 8.68 41.95
CA ARG A 561 -17.84 8.98 42.96
C ARG A 561 -19.18 9.09 42.25
N LEU A 562 -20.18 8.46 42.86
CA LEU A 562 -21.61 8.46 42.53
C LEU A 562 -22.13 9.80 42.02
#